data_AF-R9LTJ1-F1
#
_entry.id   AF-R9LTJ1-F1
#
_cell.length_a   1.000
_cell.length_b   1.000
_cell.length_c   1.000
_cell.angle_alpha   90.00
_cell.angle_beta   90.00
_cell.angle_gamma   90.00
#
_symmetry.space_group_name_H-M   'P 1'
#
loop_
_entity.id
_entity.type
_entity.pdbx_description
1 polymer ?
#
loop_
_entity_poly.entity_id
_entity_poly.type
_entity_poly.pdbx_seq_one_letter_code
_entity_poly.pdbx_strand_id
1 'polypeptide(L)'
;MEFNQFFVQGMALLGAGIAMVAGLGQGIGQGFAAGKGAESVGRNPEASGKIQSIMVLGIALAETTGIYSLVIAILLIFIKG
;
A
#
# COMPACT_ATOMS: atom_id res chain seq x y z
N MET A 1 1.88 -30.84 -21.76
CA MET A 1 1.89 -29.36 -21.88
C MET A 1 1.03 -28.70 -20.80
N GLU A 2 -0.13 -29.28 -20.44
CA GLU A 2 -1.00 -28.82 -19.33
C GLU A 2 -0.33 -28.66 -17.96
N PHE A 3 0.53 -29.62 -17.53
CA PHE A 3 1.20 -29.53 -16.23
C PHE A 3 2.00 -28.22 -16.04
N ASN A 4 2.65 -27.74 -17.11
CA ASN A 4 3.42 -26.49 -17.07
C ASN A 4 2.49 -25.27 -16.90
N GLN A 5 1.28 -25.32 -17.45
CA GLN A 5 0.31 -24.25 -17.32
C GLN A 5 -0.19 -24.12 -15.87
N PHE A 6 -0.57 -25.23 -15.23
CA PHE A 6 -0.98 -25.21 -13.82
C PHE A 6 0.14 -24.78 -12.88
N PHE A 7 1.37 -25.18 -13.16
CA PHE A 7 2.54 -24.74 -12.40
C PHE A 7 2.76 -23.23 -12.51
N VAL A 8 2.72 -22.68 -13.73
CA VAL A 8 2.87 -21.23 -13.97
C VAL A 8 1.75 -20.43 -13.28
N GLN A 9 0.50 -20.91 -13.36
CA GLN A 9 -0.64 -20.28 -12.69
C GLN A 9 -0.46 -20.27 -11.17
N GLY A 10 -0.06 -21.41 -10.57
CA GLY A 10 0.19 -21.51 -9.13
C GLY A 10 1.28 -20.53 -8.67
N MET A 11 2.36 -20.41 -9.44
CA MET A 11 3.44 -19.45 -9.15
C MET A 11 3.00 -17.99 -9.32
N ALA A 12 2.13 -17.69 -10.28
CA ALA A 12 1.58 -16.34 -10.47
C ALA A 12 0.71 -15.92 -9.27
N LEU A 13 -0.15 -16.83 -8.77
CA LEU A 13 -0.99 -16.57 -7.59
C LEU A 13 -0.14 -16.39 -6.33
N LEU A 14 0.92 -17.18 -6.15
CA LEU A 14 1.87 -17.00 -5.06
C LEU A 14 2.58 -15.64 -5.16
N GLY A 15 3.04 -15.28 -6.36
CA GLY A 15 3.66 -13.99 -6.64
C GLY A 15 2.73 -12.80 -6.35
N ALA A 16 1.44 -12.93 -6.65
CA ALA A 16 0.44 -11.92 -6.32
C ALA A 16 0.31 -11.71 -4.80
N GLY A 17 0.28 -12.80 -4.03
CA GLY A 17 0.28 -12.74 -2.56
C GLY A 17 1.54 -12.06 -2.00
N ILE A 18 2.72 -12.39 -2.54
CA ILE A 18 4.00 -11.80 -2.12
C ILE A 18 4.05 -10.31 -2.45
N ALA A 19 3.56 -9.89 -3.63
CA ALA A 19 3.52 -8.48 -4.01
C ALA A 19 2.76 -7.64 -2.97
N MET A 20 1.63 -8.14 -2.46
CA MET A 20 0.80 -7.43 -1.48
C MET A 20 1.47 -7.23 -0.12
N VAL A 21 2.56 -7.93 0.20
CA VAL A 21 3.34 -7.71 1.45
C VAL A 21 3.87 -6.29 1.54
N ALA A 22 4.08 -5.60 0.41
CA ALA A 22 4.47 -4.20 0.38
C ALA A 22 3.50 -3.27 1.14
N GLY A 23 2.22 -3.65 1.26
CA GLY A 23 1.22 -2.89 2.02
C GLY A 23 1.53 -2.75 3.51
N LEU A 24 2.38 -3.63 4.07
CA LEU A 24 2.82 -3.51 5.47
C LEU A 24 3.60 -2.20 5.71
N GLY A 25 4.48 -1.84 4.79
CA GLY A 25 5.29 -0.61 4.92
C GLY A 25 4.42 0.65 4.91
N GLN A 26 3.38 0.66 4.09
CA GLN A 26 2.39 1.73 4.05
C GLN A 26 1.57 1.81 5.33
N GLY A 27 0.98 0.70 5.76
CA GLY A 27 0.16 0.68 6.97
C GLY A 27 0.91 1.22 8.18
N ILE A 28 2.18 0.82 8.33
CA ILE A 28 3.06 1.31 9.40
C ILE A 28 3.38 2.80 9.22
N GLY A 29 3.82 3.21 8.03
CA GLY A 29 4.23 4.59 7.76
C GLY A 29 3.08 5.59 7.89
N GLN A 30 1.90 5.24 7.37
CA GLN A 30 0.71 6.07 7.45
C GLN A 30 0.13 6.11 8.85
N GLY A 31 0.11 4.98 9.57
CA GLY A 31 -0.29 4.93 10.97
C GLY A 31 0.61 5.83 11.84
N PHE A 32 1.92 5.81 11.60
CA PHE A 32 2.87 6.69 12.28
C PHE A 32 2.61 8.18 11.95
N ALA A 33 2.45 8.51 10.67
CA ALA A 33 2.16 9.88 10.23
C ALA A 33 0.84 10.39 10.82
N ALA A 34 -0.20 9.56 10.84
CA ALA A 34 -1.50 9.88 11.42
C ALA A 34 -1.41 10.09 12.95
N GLY A 35 -0.70 9.22 13.66
CA GLY A 35 -0.46 9.37 15.09
C GLY A 35 0.26 10.68 15.43
N LYS A 36 1.30 11.03 14.65
CA LYS A 36 2.02 12.31 14.80
C LYS A 36 1.19 13.53 14.41
N GLY A 37 0.33 13.39 13.40
CA GLY A 37 -0.66 14.40 13.05
C GLY A 37 -1.61 14.67 14.21
N ALA A 38 -2.19 13.63 14.80
CA ALA A 38 -3.09 13.76 15.95
C ALA A 38 -2.42 14.39 17.18
N GLU A 39 -1.20 13.97 17.52
CA GLU A 39 -0.40 14.58 18.61
C GLU A 39 -0.17 16.08 18.35
N SER A 40 0.17 16.44 17.11
CA SER A 40 0.44 17.83 16.71
C SER A 40 -0.81 18.70 16.75
N VAL A 41 -1.96 18.17 16.33
CA VAL A 41 -3.26 18.85 16.41
C VAL A 41 -3.67 19.06 17.86
N GLY A 42 -3.50 18.05 18.72
CA GLY A 42 -3.80 18.18 20.15
C GLY A 42 -2.97 19.27 20.84
N ARG A 43 -1.72 19.49 20.40
CA ARG A 43 -0.87 20.57 20.90
C ARG A 43 -1.20 21.95 20.31
N ASN A 44 -1.57 22.01 19.04
CA ASN A 44 -1.86 23.25 18.32
C ASN A 44 -3.18 23.15 17.52
N PRO A 45 -4.35 23.27 18.16
CA PRO A 45 -5.64 23.08 17.50
C PRO A 45 -5.90 24.06 16.34
N GLU A 46 -5.41 25.29 16.47
CA GLU A 46 -5.52 26.36 15.46
C GLU A 46 -4.79 26.02 14.16
N ALA A 47 -3.75 25.17 14.23
CA ALA A 47 -2.97 24.75 13.06
C ALA A 47 -3.50 23.47 12.39
N SER A 48 -4.64 22.94 12.85
CA SER A 48 -5.16 21.63 12.44
C SER A 48 -5.29 21.44 10.93
N GLY A 49 -5.82 22.43 10.21
CA GLY A 49 -5.95 22.37 8.75
C GLY A 49 -4.61 22.24 8.02
N LYS A 50 -3.57 22.96 8.48
CA LYS A 50 -2.22 22.88 7.90
C LYS A 50 -1.57 21.53 8.20
N ILE A 51 -1.73 21.02 9.42
CA ILE A 51 -1.21 19.70 9.82
C ILE A 51 -1.85 18.59 8.98
N GLN A 52 -3.18 18.60 8.83
CA GLN A 52 -3.89 17.63 7.98
C GLN A 52 -3.42 17.71 6.53
N SER A 53 -3.26 18.91 5.98
CA SER A 53 -2.83 19.07 4.58
C SER A 53 -1.46 18.44 4.31
N ILE A 54 -0.48 18.69 5.20
CA ILE A 54 0.87 18.11 5.09
C ILE A 54 0.83 16.60 5.30
N MET A 55 0.07 16.14 6.29
CA MET A 55 -0.08 14.71 6.60
C MET A 55 -0.70 13.94 5.44
N VAL A 56 -1.82 14.42 4.87
CA VAL A 56 -2.50 13.79 3.74
C VAL A 56 -1.61 13.77 2.50
N LEU A 57 -0.86 14.85 2.24
CA LEU A 57 0.11 14.86 1.15
C LEU A 57 1.19 13.77 1.33
N GLY A 58 1.76 13.65 2.54
CA GLY A 58 2.73 12.62 2.85
C GLY A 58 2.18 11.21 2.72
N ILE A 59 0.95 10.98 3.23
CA ILE A 59 0.22 9.71 3.12
C ILE A 59 -0.03 9.35 1.67
N ALA A 60 -0.47 10.30 0.84
CA ALA A 60 -0.74 10.09 -0.58
C ALA A 60 0.53 9.71 -1.36
N LEU A 61 1.67 10.33 -1.05
CA LEU A 61 2.95 9.95 -1.67
C LEU A 61 3.39 8.56 -1.24
N ALA A 62 3.23 8.23 0.05
CA ALA A 62 3.50 6.90 0.58
C ALA A 62 2.56 5.84 -0.03
N GLU A 63 1.35 6.22 -0.45
CA GLU A 63 0.34 5.30 -1.01
C GLU A 63 0.73 4.68 -2.37
N THR A 64 1.75 5.24 -3.05
CA THR A 64 2.16 4.80 -4.39
C THR A 64 2.69 3.36 -4.44
N THR A 65 3.43 2.90 -3.44
CA THR A 65 4.05 1.57 -3.44
C THR A 65 3.03 0.43 -3.33
N GLY A 66 1.97 0.62 -2.56
CA GLY A 66 0.84 -0.29 -2.44
C GLY A 66 -0.02 -0.31 -3.68
N ILE A 67 -0.24 0.84 -4.32
CA ILE A 67 -0.94 0.88 -5.60
C ILE A 67 -0.16 0.06 -6.64
N TYR A 68 1.16 0.21 -6.74
CA TYR A 68 1.96 -0.60 -7.65
C TYR A 68 1.89 -2.09 -7.32
N SER A 69 1.92 -2.44 -6.04
CA SER A 69 1.83 -3.83 -5.59
C SER A 69 0.47 -4.45 -5.90
N LEU A 70 -0.61 -3.70 -5.69
CA LEU A 70 -1.97 -4.09 -6.06
C LEU A 70 -2.11 -4.27 -7.57
N VAL A 71 -1.57 -3.34 -8.37
CA VAL A 71 -1.58 -3.46 -9.83
C VAL A 71 -0.86 -4.74 -10.25
N ILE A 72 0.35 -5.01 -9.75
CA ILE A 72 1.08 -6.23 -10.08
C ILE A 72 0.31 -7.49 -9.67
N ALA A 73 -0.30 -7.50 -8.47
CA ALA A 73 -1.11 -8.63 -8.01
C ALA A 73 -2.30 -8.89 -8.95
N ILE A 74 -3.03 -7.84 -9.37
CA ILE A 74 -4.14 -7.94 -10.33
C ILE A 74 -3.64 -8.48 -11.67
N LEU A 75 -2.53 -7.97 -12.20
CA LEU A 75 -1.97 -8.45 -13.47
C LEU A 75 -1.58 -9.94 -13.39
N LEU A 76 -1.00 -10.38 -12.28
CA LEU A 76 -0.64 -11.78 -12.08
C LEU A 76 -1.87 -12.70 -11.98
N ILE A 77 -2.94 -12.24 -11.31
CA ILE A 77 -4.18 -13.02 -11.14
C ILE A 77 -4.97 -13.11 -12.46
N PHE A 78 -5.12 -12.01 -13.19
CA PHE A 78 -6.08 -11.92 -14.30
C PHE A 78 -5.48 -11.97 -15.69
N ILE A 79 -4.17 -11.77 -15.85
CA ILE A 79 -3.52 -11.76 -17.18
C ILE A 79 -2.59 -12.95 -17.37
N LYS A 80 -2.01 -13.49 -16.29
CA LYS A 80 -1.17 -14.70 -16.32
C LYS A 80 -1.86 -15.96 -15.79
N GLY A 81 -3.10 -15.82 -15.33
CA GLY A 81 -4.03 -16.90 -14.99
C GLY A 81 -4.71 -17.46 -16.23
#